data_AF-A0A9E0JYW4-F1
#
_entry.id   AF-A0A9E0JYW4-F1
#
_cell.length_a   1.000
_cell.length_b   1.000
_cell.length_c   1.000
_cell.angle_alpha   90.00
_cell.angle_beta   90.00
_cell.angle_gamma   90.00
#
_symmetry.space_group_name_H-M   'P 1'
#
loop_
_entity.id
_entity.type
_entity.pdbx_description
1 polymer ?
#
loop_
_entity_poly.entity_id
_entity_poly.type
_entity_poly.pdbx_seq_one_letter_code
_entity_poly.pdbx_strand_id
1 'polypeptide(L)'
;DYYLYYPYTKDGGYLIKLVTTCQYQILRFPSYNLIKYDILTLGSLYSDLQTYKHLTPTLREEKLLNWLKIANRYTNVISHWEFAAATGSTLGIFMLCALANNSQITPSNIKLHKEAYFPWITGLHILLDYFIDYTEDLEHNDLNFLTYYTGTEEKLSRLILFKNEALAKTANTTDFIFNETIVKGLLALYLSDPKIKRPEDIAIKNKLLQSSGTYTKLLYKLSQIMRFFKIV
;
A
#
# COMPACT_ATOMS: atom_id res chain seq x y z
N ASP A 1 -13.31 -24.95 2.24
CA ASP A 1 -12.41 -25.06 3.41
C ASP A 1 -11.15 -24.27 3.08
N TYR A 2 -10.85 -23.22 3.87
CA TYR A 2 -9.66 -22.37 3.65
C TYR A 2 -8.35 -23.09 4.01
N TYR A 3 -8.41 -24.13 4.85
CA TYR A 3 -7.24 -24.86 5.34
C TYR A 3 -7.02 -26.18 4.61
N LEU A 4 -7.71 -26.41 3.47
CA LEU A 4 -7.69 -27.68 2.74
C LEU A 4 -6.26 -28.19 2.42
N TYR A 5 -5.32 -27.28 2.20
CA TYR A 5 -3.92 -27.59 1.88
C TYR A 5 -2.93 -27.23 2.99
N TYR A 6 -3.39 -27.05 4.24
CA TYR A 6 -2.56 -26.62 5.37
C TYR A 6 -2.63 -27.62 6.54
N PRO A 7 -1.51 -27.91 7.25
CA PRO A 7 -1.48 -28.94 8.29
C PRO A 7 -2.26 -28.60 9.57
N TYR A 8 -2.50 -27.30 9.83
CA TYR A 8 -3.24 -26.85 11.02
C TYR A 8 -4.63 -26.30 10.64
N THR A 9 -5.68 -27.06 10.95
CA THR A 9 -7.05 -26.76 10.47
C THR A 9 -8.02 -26.37 11.59
N LYS A 10 -7.67 -26.60 12.86
CA LYS A 10 -8.55 -26.34 14.01
C LYS A 10 -8.44 -24.88 14.47
N ASP A 11 -9.07 -23.97 13.73
CA ASP A 11 -9.09 -22.53 14.05
C ASP A 11 -10.28 -22.11 14.94
N GLY A 12 -11.16 -23.04 15.33
CA GLY A 12 -12.36 -22.74 16.12
C GLY A 12 -13.42 -21.91 15.38
N GLY A 13 -13.39 -21.91 14.05
CA GLY A 13 -14.27 -21.09 13.21
C GLY A 13 -13.85 -19.62 13.11
N TYR A 14 -12.64 -19.29 13.55
CA TYR A 14 -12.12 -17.91 13.58
C TYR A 14 -12.13 -17.25 12.19
N LEU A 15 -11.56 -17.90 11.18
CA LEU A 15 -11.47 -17.34 9.83
C LEU A 15 -12.85 -17.21 9.19
N ILE A 16 -13.71 -18.21 9.38
CA ILE A 16 -15.11 -18.15 8.92
C ILE A 16 -15.83 -16.97 9.57
N LYS A 17 -15.63 -16.72 10.87
CA LYS A 17 -16.24 -15.60 11.58
C LYS A 17 -15.76 -14.25 11.05
N LEU A 18 -14.47 -14.10 10.73
CA LEU A 18 -13.94 -12.89 10.09
C LEU A 18 -14.59 -12.65 8.72
N VAL A 19 -14.60 -13.68 7.86
CA VAL A 19 -15.16 -13.59 6.50
C VAL A 19 -16.66 -13.25 6.54
N THR A 20 -17.43 -13.97 7.34
CA THR A 20 -18.88 -13.76 7.45
C THR A 20 -19.23 -12.41 8.07
N THR A 21 -18.41 -11.92 9.01
CA THR A 21 -18.56 -10.55 9.55
C THR A 21 -18.38 -9.50 8.46
N CYS A 22 -17.32 -9.60 7.65
CA CYS A 22 -17.09 -8.69 6.53
C CYS A 22 -18.23 -8.74 5.50
N GLN A 23 -18.67 -9.95 5.12
CA GLN A 23 -19.80 -10.15 4.22
C GLN A 23 -21.09 -9.53 4.76
N TYR A 24 -21.38 -9.74 6.05
CA TYR A 24 -22.56 -9.16 6.68
C TYR A 24 -22.53 -7.63 6.71
N GLN A 25 -21.39 -7.03 7.06
CA GLN A 25 -21.29 -5.57 7.14
C GLN A 25 -21.33 -4.91 5.76
N ILE A 26 -20.59 -5.44 4.79
CA ILE A 26 -20.47 -4.80 3.47
C ILE A 26 -21.80 -4.78 2.70
N LEU A 27 -22.67 -5.77 2.91
CA LEU A 27 -24.01 -5.83 2.32
C LEU A 27 -24.94 -4.70 2.80
N ARG A 28 -24.60 -4.00 3.89
CA ARG A 28 -25.39 -2.90 4.44
C ARG A 28 -24.99 -1.55 3.85
N PHE A 29 -23.89 -1.48 3.10
CA PHE A 29 -23.48 -0.25 2.45
C PHE A 29 -24.40 0.06 1.26
N PRO A 30 -25.04 1.24 1.23
CA PRO A 30 -26.05 1.59 0.23
C PRO A 30 -25.53 1.50 -1.21
N SER A 31 -24.23 1.75 -1.39
CA SER A 31 -23.59 1.81 -2.71
C SER A 31 -22.62 0.65 -2.95
N TYR A 32 -22.74 -0.46 -2.22
CA TYR A 32 -21.85 -1.63 -2.35
C TYR A 32 -21.74 -2.15 -3.79
N ASN A 33 -22.87 -2.22 -4.49
CA ASN A 33 -22.90 -2.70 -5.88
C ASN A 33 -22.00 -1.89 -6.83
N LEU A 34 -21.73 -0.62 -6.53
CA LEU A 34 -20.86 0.23 -7.35
C LEU A 34 -19.38 -0.07 -7.17
N ILE A 35 -18.96 -0.65 -6.04
CA ILE A 35 -17.55 -0.92 -5.73
C ILE A 35 -17.20 -2.41 -5.69
N LYS A 36 -18.19 -3.31 -5.74
CA LYS A 36 -18.01 -4.76 -5.60
C LYS A 36 -16.94 -5.33 -6.53
N TYR A 37 -16.99 -4.98 -7.81
CA TYR A 37 -16.01 -5.45 -8.79
C TYR A 37 -14.58 -4.99 -8.44
N ASP A 38 -14.46 -3.76 -7.96
CA ASP A 38 -13.17 -3.13 -7.71
C ASP A 38 -12.49 -3.66 -6.45
N ILE A 39 -13.25 -3.86 -5.37
CA ILE A 39 -12.69 -4.48 -4.16
C ILE A 39 -12.28 -5.94 -4.40
N LEU A 40 -13.04 -6.68 -5.22
CA LEU A 40 -12.69 -8.05 -5.57
C LEU A 40 -11.42 -8.07 -6.43
N THR A 41 -11.29 -7.11 -7.35
CA THR A 41 -10.08 -6.95 -8.16
C THR A 41 -8.85 -6.66 -7.29
N LEU A 42 -8.94 -5.68 -6.39
CA LEU A 42 -7.85 -5.35 -5.46
C LEU A 42 -7.54 -6.51 -4.51
N GLY A 43 -8.57 -7.20 -4.01
CA GLY A 43 -8.42 -8.39 -3.16
C GLY A 43 -7.73 -9.55 -3.87
N SER A 44 -8.05 -9.78 -5.15
CA SER A 44 -7.37 -10.78 -5.97
C SER A 44 -5.91 -10.41 -6.22
N LEU A 45 -5.62 -9.17 -6.60
CA LEU A 45 -4.25 -8.70 -6.81
C LEU A 45 -3.40 -8.82 -5.54
N TYR A 46 -3.97 -8.48 -4.38
CA TYR A 46 -3.32 -8.67 -3.08
C TYR A 46 -3.07 -10.16 -2.81
N SER A 47 -4.08 -11.01 -3.02
CA SER A 47 -3.97 -12.46 -2.77
C SER A 47 -2.94 -13.14 -3.68
N ASP A 48 -2.89 -12.75 -4.95
CA ASP A 48 -1.89 -13.22 -5.91
C ASP A 48 -0.48 -12.83 -5.46
N LEU A 49 -0.28 -11.55 -5.08
CA LEU A 49 0.99 -11.09 -4.53
C LEU A 49 1.42 -11.94 -3.32
N GLN A 50 0.51 -12.15 -2.36
CA GLN A 50 0.83 -12.95 -1.17
C GLN A 50 1.17 -14.39 -1.54
N THR A 51 0.46 -14.98 -2.51
CA THR A 51 0.72 -16.34 -2.96
C THR A 51 2.13 -16.46 -3.56
N TYR A 52 2.50 -15.55 -4.47
CA TYR A 52 3.81 -15.62 -5.14
C TYR A 52 4.97 -15.19 -4.23
N LYS A 53 4.79 -14.16 -3.40
CA LYS A 53 5.84 -13.64 -2.49
C LYS A 53 6.28 -14.69 -1.46
N HIS A 54 5.38 -15.58 -1.04
CA HIS A 54 5.64 -16.60 -0.02
C HIS A 54 6.02 -17.98 -0.59
N LEU A 55 6.24 -18.09 -1.90
CA LEU A 55 6.87 -19.30 -2.46
C LEU A 55 8.32 -19.44 -1.95
N THR A 56 8.89 -20.63 -2.13
CA THR A 56 10.30 -20.86 -1.79
C THR A 56 11.20 -19.85 -2.52
N PRO A 57 12.30 -19.37 -1.90
CA PRO A 57 13.17 -18.36 -2.50
C PRO A 57 13.65 -18.71 -3.92
N THR A 58 13.87 -19.99 -4.20
CA THR A 58 14.28 -20.52 -5.51
C THR A 58 13.25 -20.33 -6.63
N LEU A 59 11.97 -20.13 -6.31
CA LEU A 59 10.87 -20.01 -7.27
C LEU A 59 10.14 -18.66 -7.20
N ARG A 60 10.16 -18.00 -6.03
CA ARG A 60 9.30 -16.84 -5.74
C ARG A 60 9.45 -15.72 -6.77
N GLU A 61 10.68 -15.34 -7.09
CA GLU A 61 10.94 -14.16 -7.94
C GLU A 61 10.55 -14.41 -9.40
N GLU A 62 10.88 -15.59 -9.95
CA GLU A 62 10.51 -15.95 -11.32
C GLU A 62 8.99 -16.02 -11.48
N LYS A 63 8.30 -16.70 -10.56
CA LYS A 63 6.84 -16.84 -10.61
C LYS A 63 6.14 -15.50 -10.41
N LEU A 64 6.60 -14.70 -9.45
CA LEU A 64 6.08 -13.36 -9.19
C LEU A 64 6.25 -12.48 -10.43
N LEU A 65 7.44 -12.44 -11.03
CA LEU A 65 7.70 -11.64 -12.22
C LEU A 65 6.86 -12.07 -13.44
N ASN A 66 6.65 -13.37 -13.63
CA ASN A 66 5.81 -13.88 -14.71
C ASN A 66 4.34 -13.47 -14.55
N TRP A 67 3.80 -13.51 -13.32
CA TRP A 67 2.47 -12.97 -13.04
C TRP A 67 2.42 -11.46 -13.27
N LEU A 68 3.40 -10.71 -12.76
CA LEU A 68 3.45 -9.25 -12.91
C LEU A 68 3.51 -8.79 -14.38
N LYS A 69 4.17 -9.56 -15.27
CA LYS A 69 4.19 -9.28 -16.72
C LYS A 69 2.80 -9.31 -17.35
N ILE A 70 1.90 -10.13 -16.80
CA ILE A 70 0.53 -10.29 -17.30
C ILE A 70 -0.42 -9.32 -16.58
N ALA A 71 -0.26 -9.18 -15.26
CA ALA A 71 -1.16 -8.41 -14.40
C ALA A 71 -0.93 -6.89 -14.48
N ASN A 72 0.31 -6.43 -14.65
CA ASN A 72 0.63 -5.01 -14.63
C ASN A 72 0.05 -4.30 -15.86
N ARG A 73 -0.97 -3.45 -15.64
CA ARG A 73 -1.58 -2.59 -16.67
C ARG A 73 -0.92 -1.21 -16.82
N TYR A 74 0.12 -0.93 -16.05
CA TYR A 74 0.79 0.37 -15.94
C TYR A 74 2.27 0.31 -16.38
N THR A 75 2.63 -0.65 -17.24
CA THR A 75 4.02 -0.92 -17.64
C THR A 75 4.72 0.25 -18.34
N ASN A 76 3.96 1.22 -18.84
CA ASN A 76 4.48 2.45 -19.43
C ASN A 76 4.87 3.52 -18.38
N VAL A 77 4.49 3.36 -17.11
CA VAL A 77 4.71 4.38 -16.06
C VAL A 77 5.43 3.81 -14.83
N ILE A 78 5.12 2.57 -14.43
CA ILE A 78 5.72 1.91 -13.26
C ILE A 78 6.25 0.51 -13.61
N SER A 79 7.32 0.12 -12.93
CA SER A 79 7.95 -1.19 -13.11
C SER A 79 7.04 -2.31 -12.58
N HIS A 80 7.36 -3.55 -12.94
CA HIS A 80 6.67 -4.72 -12.38
C HIS A 80 6.80 -4.79 -10.85
N TRP A 81 7.97 -4.46 -10.29
CA TRP A 81 8.20 -4.47 -8.85
C TRP A 81 7.44 -3.36 -8.11
N GLU A 82 7.29 -2.20 -8.75
CA GLU A 82 6.46 -1.12 -8.23
C GLU A 82 4.97 -1.45 -8.29
N PHE A 83 4.53 -2.13 -9.35
CA PHE A 83 3.18 -2.68 -9.40
C PHE A 83 2.96 -3.72 -8.29
N ALA A 84 3.94 -4.59 -8.04
CA ALA A 84 3.90 -5.55 -6.92
C ALA A 84 3.78 -4.85 -5.56
N ALA A 85 4.49 -3.73 -5.36
CA ALA A 85 4.30 -2.90 -4.17
C ALA A 85 2.87 -2.35 -4.09
N ALA A 86 2.35 -1.80 -5.20
CA ALA A 86 1.01 -1.24 -5.24
C ALA A 86 -0.11 -2.25 -4.96
N THR A 87 0.07 -3.54 -5.29
CA THR A 87 -0.90 -4.61 -4.97
C THR A 87 -0.83 -5.06 -3.51
N GLY A 88 0.23 -4.70 -2.77
CA GLY A 88 0.44 -5.14 -1.39
C GLY A 88 -0.29 -4.34 -0.32
N SER A 89 -1.01 -3.27 -0.67
CA SER A 89 -1.72 -2.42 0.29
C SER A 89 -3.23 -2.63 0.24
N THR A 90 -3.85 -2.62 1.42
CA THR A 90 -5.30 -2.74 1.61
C THR A 90 -6.03 -1.39 1.62
N LEU A 91 -5.30 -0.26 1.58
CA LEU A 91 -5.89 1.09 1.69
C LEU A 91 -6.93 1.37 0.59
N GLY A 92 -6.71 0.87 -0.63
CA GLY A 92 -7.68 1.02 -1.71
C GLY A 92 -9.01 0.33 -1.42
N ILE A 93 -8.97 -0.86 -0.80
CA ILE A 93 -10.18 -1.60 -0.39
C ILE A 93 -10.91 -0.82 0.71
N PHE A 94 -10.19 -0.34 1.72
CA PHE A 94 -10.80 0.43 2.82
C PHE A 94 -11.45 1.72 2.33
N MET A 95 -10.79 2.45 1.42
CA MET A 95 -11.37 3.66 0.85
C MET A 95 -12.64 3.37 0.05
N LEU A 96 -12.64 2.33 -0.79
CA LEU A 96 -13.84 1.95 -1.55
C LEU A 96 -15.00 1.56 -0.63
N CYS A 97 -14.73 0.83 0.45
CA CYS A 97 -15.72 0.51 1.48
C CYS A 97 -16.26 1.78 2.16
N ALA A 98 -15.38 2.73 2.51
CA ALA A 98 -15.80 3.99 3.11
C ALA A 98 -16.70 4.81 2.18
N LEU A 99 -16.37 4.88 0.87
CA LEU A 99 -17.21 5.53 -0.13
C LEU A 99 -18.56 4.85 -0.30
N ALA A 100 -18.62 3.52 -0.24
CA ALA A 100 -19.86 2.78 -0.41
C ALA A 100 -20.89 3.04 0.71
N ASN A 101 -20.44 3.55 1.86
CA ASN A 101 -21.32 3.97 2.95
C ASN A 101 -22.08 5.28 2.63
N ASN A 102 -21.78 5.95 1.52
CA ASN A 102 -22.51 7.12 1.04
C ASN A 102 -23.53 6.72 -0.04
N SER A 103 -24.82 6.97 0.21
CA SER A 103 -25.91 6.68 -0.74
C SER A 103 -25.92 7.58 -1.98
N GLN A 104 -25.22 8.72 -1.94
CA GLN A 104 -25.16 9.71 -3.01
C GLN A 104 -23.85 9.63 -3.82
N ILE A 105 -22.99 8.66 -3.55
CA ILE A 105 -21.72 8.51 -4.27
C ILE A 105 -21.98 8.15 -5.74
N THR A 106 -21.27 8.82 -6.65
CA THR A 106 -21.39 8.53 -8.09
C THR A 106 -20.25 7.62 -8.58
N PRO A 107 -20.45 6.86 -9.68
CA PRO A 107 -19.37 6.12 -10.33
C PRO A 107 -18.16 6.99 -10.70
N SER A 108 -18.39 8.26 -11.06
CA SER A 108 -17.31 9.21 -11.37
C SER A 108 -16.46 9.50 -10.12
N ASN A 109 -17.09 9.74 -8.96
CA ASN A 109 -16.36 9.95 -7.72
C ASN A 109 -15.55 8.71 -7.31
N ILE A 110 -16.13 7.51 -7.45
CA ILE A 110 -15.44 6.24 -7.19
C ILE A 110 -14.20 6.12 -8.09
N LYS A 111 -14.35 6.40 -9.39
CA LYS A 111 -13.24 6.35 -10.35
C LYS A 111 -12.08 7.25 -9.93
N LEU A 112 -12.35 8.50 -9.53
CA LEU A 112 -11.32 9.45 -9.09
C LEU A 112 -10.56 8.95 -7.86
N HIS A 113 -11.25 8.32 -6.90
CA HIS A 113 -10.59 7.73 -5.74
C HIS A 113 -9.80 6.48 -6.11
N LYS A 114 -10.30 5.62 -7.00
CA LYS A 114 -9.55 4.46 -7.48
C LYS A 114 -8.24 4.87 -8.12
N GLU A 115 -8.29 5.86 -9.00
CA GLU A 115 -7.11 6.39 -9.70
C GLU A 115 -6.12 7.07 -8.77
N ALA A 116 -6.58 7.63 -7.64
CA ALA A 116 -5.70 8.14 -6.59
C ALA A 116 -5.07 7.00 -5.78
N TYR A 117 -5.89 6.04 -5.32
CA TYR A 117 -5.42 5.00 -4.42
C TYR A 117 -4.53 3.98 -5.12
N PHE A 118 -5.00 3.42 -6.25
CA PHE A 118 -4.27 2.41 -6.99
C PHE A 118 -3.83 2.93 -8.37
N PRO A 119 -2.53 2.92 -8.69
CA PRO A 119 -1.43 2.30 -7.95
C PRO A 119 -0.71 3.25 -6.97
N TRP A 120 -1.07 4.53 -6.89
CA TRP A 120 -0.18 5.56 -6.32
C TRP A 120 -0.10 5.58 -4.80
N ILE A 121 -1.22 5.72 -4.09
CA ILE A 121 -1.20 5.70 -2.62
C ILE A 121 -0.83 4.31 -2.10
N THR A 122 -1.38 3.27 -2.72
CA THR A 122 -1.09 1.88 -2.34
C THR A 122 0.36 1.52 -2.58
N GLY A 123 0.95 1.96 -3.70
CA GLY A 123 2.36 1.76 -3.99
C GLY A 123 3.26 2.58 -3.06
N LEU A 124 2.94 3.86 -2.83
CA LEU A 124 3.69 4.68 -1.88
C LEU A 124 3.72 4.05 -0.49
N HIS A 125 2.56 3.57 -0.01
CA HIS A 125 2.44 2.90 1.29
C HIS A 125 3.44 1.73 1.40
N ILE A 126 3.42 0.80 0.45
CA ILE A 126 4.26 -0.41 0.52
C ILE A 126 5.72 -0.12 0.20
N LEU A 127 6.02 0.85 -0.68
CA LEU A 127 7.40 1.26 -0.93
C LEU A 127 8.02 1.93 0.31
N LEU A 128 7.24 2.67 1.11
CA LEU A 128 7.70 3.21 2.39
C LEU A 128 7.88 2.13 3.46
N ASP A 129 7.02 1.12 3.46
CA ASP A 129 7.12 -0.06 4.34
C ASP A 129 8.43 -0.82 4.08
N TYR A 130 8.69 -1.22 2.83
CA TYR A 130 9.98 -1.81 2.44
C TYR A 130 11.17 -0.86 2.65
N PHE A 131 10.95 0.46 2.69
CA PHE A 131 12.03 1.40 2.93
C PHE A 131 12.47 1.40 4.39
N ILE A 132 11.54 1.29 5.33
CA ILE A 132 11.89 1.23 6.77
C ILE A 132 12.47 -0.14 7.14
N ASP A 133 12.03 -1.20 6.48
CA ASP A 133 12.47 -2.58 6.74
C ASP A 133 13.67 -3.00 5.89
N TYR A 134 14.20 -2.11 5.04
CA TYR A 134 15.24 -2.45 4.06
C TYR A 134 16.47 -3.14 4.65
N THR A 135 16.99 -2.69 5.79
CA THR A 135 18.16 -3.31 6.44
C THR A 135 17.81 -4.69 7.00
N GLU A 136 16.66 -4.82 7.65
CA GLU A 136 16.20 -6.07 8.24
C GLU A 136 15.93 -7.12 7.15
N ASP A 137 15.28 -6.73 6.06
CA ASP A 137 14.99 -7.64 4.94
C ASP A 137 16.28 -8.15 4.27
N LEU A 138 17.29 -7.29 4.12
CA LEU A 138 18.59 -7.71 3.57
C LEU A 138 19.31 -8.70 4.49
N GLU A 139 19.25 -8.49 5.81
CA GLU A 139 19.87 -9.39 6.79
C GLU A 139 19.18 -10.77 6.83
N HIS A 140 17.86 -10.81 6.65
CA HIS A 140 17.07 -12.05 6.68
C HIS A 140 16.88 -12.70 5.29
N ASN A 141 17.43 -12.10 4.23
CA ASN A 141 17.26 -12.54 2.85
C ASN A 141 15.79 -12.57 2.39
N ASP A 142 15.00 -11.65 2.95
CA ASP A 142 13.60 -11.46 2.60
C ASP A 142 13.46 -10.63 1.32
N LEU A 143 12.34 -10.85 0.62
CA LEU A 143 12.08 -10.17 -0.64
C LEU A 143 11.72 -8.71 -0.36
N ASN A 144 12.59 -7.79 -0.74
CA ASN A 144 12.36 -6.35 -0.66
C ASN A 144 12.41 -5.70 -2.05
N PHE A 145 11.30 -5.08 -2.47
CA PHE A 145 11.18 -4.54 -3.84
C PHE A 145 12.11 -3.36 -4.14
N LEU A 146 12.67 -2.70 -3.12
CA LEU A 146 13.61 -1.60 -3.31
C LEU A 146 15.00 -2.08 -3.71
N THR A 147 15.29 -3.38 -3.63
CA THR A 147 16.56 -3.98 -4.08
C THR A 147 16.67 -4.03 -5.60
N TYR A 148 15.54 -3.93 -6.33
CA TYR A 148 15.51 -3.92 -7.79
C TYR A 148 15.78 -2.55 -8.42
N TYR A 149 15.93 -1.50 -7.62
CA TYR A 149 16.44 -0.23 -8.11
C TYR A 149 17.97 -0.28 -8.24
N THR A 150 18.49 0.34 -9.30
CA THR A 150 19.93 0.37 -9.61
C THR A 150 20.77 1.18 -8.62
N GLY A 151 20.14 2.04 -7.82
CA GLY A 151 20.82 2.82 -6.78
C GLY A 151 19.93 3.80 -6.02
N THR A 152 20.56 4.55 -5.13
CA THR A 152 19.91 5.52 -4.21
C THR A 152 19.17 6.64 -4.97
N GLU A 153 19.72 7.12 -6.08
CA GLU A 153 19.09 8.18 -6.88
C GLU A 153 17.80 7.70 -7.55
N GLU A 154 17.82 6.51 -8.14
CA GLU A 154 16.62 5.89 -8.72
C GLU A 154 15.58 5.68 -7.63
N LYS A 155 15.94 5.03 -6.51
CA LYS A 155 15.03 4.82 -5.36
C LYS A 155 14.36 6.12 -4.92
N LEU A 156 15.13 7.19 -4.74
CA LEU A 156 14.60 8.51 -4.37
C LEU A 156 13.63 9.06 -5.43
N SER A 157 14.04 9.06 -6.70
CA SER A 157 13.25 9.62 -7.79
C SER A 157 11.90 8.90 -7.94
N ARG A 158 11.89 7.58 -7.76
CA ARG A 158 10.68 6.76 -7.84
C ARG A 158 9.76 6.96 -6.63
N LEU A 159 10.30 7.06 -5.41
CA LEU A 159 9.52 7.45 -4.22
C LEU A 159 8.91 8.85 -4.37
N ILE A 160 9.65 9.81 -4.96
CA ILE A 160 9.13 11.15 -5.26
C ILE A 160 8.02 11.09 -6.31
N LEU A 161 8.16 10.27 -7.36
CA LEU A 161 7.10 10.08 -8.35
C LEU A 161 5.81 9.57 -7.71
N PHE A 162 5.87 8.48 -6.94
CA PHE A 162 4.70 7.90 -6.28
C PHE A 162 4.01 8.91 -5.34
N LYS A 163 4.82 9.66 -4.57
CA LYS A 163 4.33 10.75 -3.73
C LYS A 163 3.61 11.83 -4.54
N ASN A 164 4.24 12.32 -5.60
CA ASN A 164 3.70 13.42 -6.41
C ASN A 164 2.42 13.00 -7.15
N GLU A 165 2.39 11.81 -7.74
CA GLU A 165 1.20 11.27 -8.40
C GLU A 165 0.07 11.03 -7.40
N ALA A 166 0.36 10.47 -6.23
CA ALA A 166 -0.62 10.30 -5.16
C ALA A 166 -1.26 11.64 -4.78
N LEU A 167 -0.45 12.67 -4.49
CA LEU A 167 -0.96 14.02 -4.16
C LEU A 167 -1.75 14.63 -5.31
N ALA A 168 -1.23 14.58 -6.54
CA ALA A 168 -1.90 15.15 -7.71
C ALA A 168 -3.26 14.50 -7.98
N LYS A 169 -3.37 13.18 -7.82
CA LYS A 169 -4.65 12.47 -7.99
C LYS A 169 -5.61 12.73 -6.84
N THR A 170 -5.13 12.87 -5.59
CA THR A 170 -6.00 13.20 -4.45
C THR A 170 -6.72 14.53 -4.61
N ALA A 171 -6.12 15.50 -5.31
CA ALA A 171 -6.71 16.82 -5.58
C ALA A 171 -8.05 16.75 -6.34
N ASN A 172 -8.33 15.66 -7.06
CA ASN A 172 -9.58 15.48 -7.81
C ASN A 172 -10.64 14.66 -7.04
N THR A 173 -10.35 14.22 -5.82
CA THR A 173 -11.29 13.43 -5.01
C THR A 173 -12.32 14.31 -4.31
N THR A 174 -13.48 13.76 -3.94
CA THR A 174 -14.57 14.51 -3.28
C THR A 174 -14.18 15.03 -1.89
N ASP A 175 -13.22 14.37 -1.23
CA ASP A 175 -12.69 14.74 0.08
C ASP A 175 -11.17 14.94 0.00
N PHE A 176 -10.72 15.81 -0.92
CA PHE A 176 -9.30 15.95 -1.24
C PHE A 176 -8.43 16.22 -0.02
N ILE A 177 -8.88 17.01 0.96
CA ILE A 177 -8.12 17.30 2.19
C ILE A 177 -7.88 16.01 2.98
N PHE A 178 -8.89 15.15 3.10
CA PHE A 178 -8.76 13.88 3.80
C PHE A 178 -7.79 12.95 3.07
N ASN A 179 -7.98 12.77 1.76
CA ASN A 179 -7.14 11.88 0.96
C ASN A 179 -5.68 12.39 0.86
N GLU A 180 -5.47 13.70 0.75
CA GLU A 180 -4.14 14.30 0.81
C GLU A 180 -3.50 14.09 2.19
N THR A 181 -4.29 14.17 3.27
CA THR A 181 -3.83 13.89 4.64
C THR A 181 -3.39 12.44 4.80
N ILE A 182 -4.04 11.47 4.16
CA ILE A 182 -3.58 10.07 4.14
C ILE A 182 -2.17 9.98 3.54
N VAL A 183 -1.93 10.60 2.39
CA VAL A 183 -0.60 10.58 1.73
C VAL A 183 0.48 11.21 2.61
N LYS A 184 0.19 12.39 3.17
CA LYS A 184 1.12 13.10 4.05
C LYS A 184 1.33 12.35 5.37
N GLY A 185 0.29 11.69 5.88
CA GLY A 185 0.32 10.84 7.06
C GLY A 185 1.21 9.61 6.87
N LEU A 186 1.11 8.94 5.72
CA LEU A 186 2.00 7.82 5.37
C LEU A 186 3.47 8.25 5.40
N LEU A 187 3.81 9.35 4.71
CA LEU A 187 5.17 9.89 4.73
C LEU A 187 5.63 10.21 6.16
N ALA A 188 4.80 10.89 6.94
CA ALA A 188 5.13 11.27 8.30
C ALA A 188 5.36 10.06 9.23
N LEU A 189 4.44 9.08 9.19
CA LEU A 189 4.48 7.91 10.04
C LEU A 189 5.67 7.01 9.72
N TYR A 190 5.83 6.63 8.46
CA TYR A 190 6.90 5.72 8.03
C TYR A 190 8.27 6.38 8.15
N LEU A 191 8.43 7.62 7.68
CA LEU A 191 9.75 8.27 7.75
C LEU A 191 10.20 8.59 9.19
N SER A 192 9.28 8.63 10.15
CA SER A 192 9.60 8.81 11.58
C SER A 192 10.17 7.56 12.25
N ASP A 193 10.20 6.43 11.56
CA ASP A 193 10.64 5.15 12.12
C ASP A 193 12.14 5.14 12.46
N PRO A 194 12.54 4.66 13.67
CA PRO A 194 13.94 4.59 14.07
C PRO A 194 14.77 3.53 13.33
N LYS A 195 14.15 2.63 12.55
CA LYS A 195 14.86 1.65 11.71
C LYS A 195 15.70 2.32 10.62
N ILE A 196 15.34 3.52 10.17
CA ILE A 196 16.09 4.26 9.15
C ILE A 196 17.42 4.79 9.72
N LYS A 197 18.50 4.01 9.59
CA LYS A 197 19.82 4.30 10.17
C LYS A 197 20.95 4.50 9.17
N ARG A 198 20.82 3.95 7.96
CA ARG A 198 21.86 4.04 6.92
C ARG A 198 22.01 5.47 6.41
N PRO A 199 23.23 6.00 6.21
CA PRO A 199 23.45 7.37 5.73
C PRO A 199 22.69 7.69 4.42
N GLU A 200 22.66 6.75 3.49
CA GLU A 200 21.94 6.85 2.22
C GLU A 200 20.42 6.93 2.40
N ASP A 201 19.86 6.12 3.29
CA ASP A 201 18.42 6.11 3.57
C ASP A 201 18.02 7.36 4.38
N ILE A 202 18.88 7.85 5.29
CA ILE A 202 18.70 9.15 5.96
C ILE A 202 18.68 10.28 4.93
N ALA A 203 19.56 10.26 3.93
CA ALA A 203 19.56 11.26 2.87
C ALA A 203 18.27 11.22 2.02
N ILE A 204 17.77 10.04 1.68
CA ILE A 204 16.47 9.86 0.99
C ILE A 204 15.34 10.41 1.84
N LYS A 205 15.25 10.00 3.11
CA LYS A 205 14.26 10.47 4.08
C LYS A 205 14.22 12.00 4.13
N ASN A 206 15.38 12.63 4.27
CA ASN A 206 15.48 14.09 4.39
C ASN A 206 14.99 14.79 3.12
N LYS A 207 15.37 14.30 1.93
CA LYS A 207 14.91 14.85 0.65
C LYS A 207 13.40 14.66 0.43
N LEU A 208 12.84 13.51 0.85
CA LEU A 208 11.39 13.27 0.83
C LEU A 208 10.65 14.24 1.77
N LEU A 209 11.10 14.40 3.02
CA LEU A 209 10.48 15.33 3.98
C LEU A 209 10.60 16.78 3.53
N GLN A 210 11.74 17.18 2.96
CA GLN A 210 11.92 18.54 2.44
C GLN A 210 10.93 18.85 1.32
N SER A 211 10.68 17.89 0.43
CA SER A 211 9.76 18.04 -0.71
C SER A 211 8.28 17.77 -0.37
N SER A 212 7.93 17.57 0.91
CA SER A 212 6.56 17.19 1.33
C SER A 212 5.79 18.32 2.04
N GLY A 213 6.36 19.52 2.13
CA GLY A 213 5.70 20.69 2.72
C GLY A 213 5.69 20.73 4.25
N THR A 214 5.22 21.85 4.81
CA THR A 214 5.24 22.13 6.26
C THR A 214 4.29 21.24 7.05
N TYR A 215 3.10 20.97 6.52
CA TYR A 215 2.11 20.12 7.18
C TYR A 215 2.63 18.68 7.40
N THR A 216 3.27 18.09 6.40
CA THR A 216 3.91 16.75 6.55
C THR A 216 5.02 16.76 7.60
N LYS A 217 5.81 17.83 7.70
CA LYS A 217 6.85 17.98 8.74
C LYS A 217 6.26 18.09 10.15
N LEU A 218 5.10 18.72 10.29
CA LEU A 218 4.36 18.76 11.56
C LEU A 218 3.89 17.36 11.95
N LEU A 219 3.23 16.65 11.02
CA LEU A 219 2.80 15.26 11.24
C LEU A 219 3.97 14.36 11.59
N TYR A 220 5.11 14.52 10.91
CA TYR A 220 6.34 13.77 11.21
C TYR A 220 6.80 13.95 12.66
N LYS A 221 6.83 15.20 13.15
CA LYS A 221 7.18 15.48 14.56
C LYS A 221 6.17 14.85 15.53
N LEU A 222 4.89 14.90 15.20
CA LEU A 222 3.85 14.25 16.00
C LEU A 222 4.05 12.73 16.03
N SER A 223 4.37 12.10 14.90
CA SER A 223 4.68 10.66 14.84
C SER A 223 5.90 10.31 15.70
N GLN A 224 6.95 11.14 15.70
CA GLN A 224 8.10 10.93 16.59
C GLN A 224 7.70 11.02 18.08
N ILE A 225 6.86 11.98 18.45
CA ILE A 225 6.35 12.13 19.82
C ILE A 225 5.51 10.90 20.22
N MET A 226 4.59 10.47 19.35
CA MET A 226 3.75 9.29 19.62
C MET A 226 4.59 8.02 19.82
N ARG A 227 5.65 7.84 19.03
CA ARG A 227 6.59 6.73 19.19
C ARG A 227 7.39 6.81 20.50
N PHE A 228 7.79 8.01 20.90
CA PHE A 228 8.44 8.21 22.21
C PHE A 228 7.52 7.77 23.36
N PHE A 229 6.21 8.03 23.25
CA PHE A 229 5.20 7.57 24.20
C PHE A 229 4.72 6.13 23.97
N LYS A 230 5.28 5.38 22.99
CA LYS A 230 4.87 4.02 22.62
C LYS A 230 3.38 3.88 22.28
N ILE A 231 2.78 4.94 21.72
CA ILE A 231 1.41 4.94 21.22
C ILE A 231 1.34 4.27 19.84
N VAL A 232 2.41 4.44 19.06
CA VAL A 232 2.63 3.88 17.71
C VAL A 232 4.07 3.42 17.58
#